data_AF-R7V9X5-F1
#
_entry.id   AF-R7V9X5-F1
#
_cell.length_a   1.000
_cell.length_b   1.000
_cell.length_c   1.000
_cell.angle_alpha   90.00
_cell.angle_beta   90.00
_cell.angle_gamma   90.00
#
_symmetry.space_group_name_H-M   'P 1'
#
loop_
_entity.id
_entity.type
_entity.pdbx_description
1 polymer ?
#
loop_
_entity_poly.entity_id
_entity_poly.type
_entity_poly.pdbx_seq_one_letter_code
_entity_poly.pdbx_strand_id
1 'polypeptide(L)'
;MTVEVMKTKHPEEPRDLDLPPPPYNLQYDFNSTDIWNVIESFPNGSVQSTSNDPIYFFGARLMAITKPNGDLRPIAAGCTLRRTTGKILLQPVINNLTTRLTPIQVEVGTKMGCETAVHAVRDCIHSEHDNDKIVLKNAFNTLRRDCLLKATRDHLPDLHTYVWQNYAAASTLSFDDYQIASQTGIQQRDSLGPALFANTIHQAMDNQGDIDLNV
;
A
#
# COMPACT_ATOMS: atom_id res chain seq x y z
N MET A 1 25.20 -9.29 2.33
CA MET A 1 24.98 -8.04 3.10
C MET A 1 23.67 -7.37 2.71
N THR A 2 23.37 -7.21 1.42
CA THR A 2 22.13 -6.55 0.94
C THR A 2 20.83 -7.27 1.34
N VAL A 3 20.78 -8.61 1.27
CA VAL A 3 19.56 -9.38 1.60
C VAL A 3 19.17 -9.29 3.07
N GLU A 4 20.12 -9.35 3.99
CA GLU A 4 19.84 -9.25 5.44
C GLU A 4 19.29 -7.87 5.79
N VAL A 5 19.87 -6.80 5.22
CA VAL A 5 19.30 -5.46 5.35
C VAL A 5 17.87 -5.43 4.80
N MET A 6 17.60 -6.07 3.66
CA MET A 6 16.25 -6.13 3.12
C MET A 6 15.26 -6.88 4.02
N LYS A 7 15.66 -7.98 4.64
CA LYS A 7 14.84 -8.69 5.63
C LYS A 7 14.51 -7.78 6.82
N THR A 8 15.47 -7.01 7.34
CA THR A 8 15.21 -6.07 8.45
C THR A 8 14.21 -4.96 8.10
N LYS A 9 14.05 -4.63 6.80
CA LYS A 9 13.05 -3.65 6.34
C LYS A 9 11.67 -4.27 6.10
N HIS A 10 11.49 -5.59 6.27
CA HIS A 10 10.22 -6.29 6.13
C HIS A 10 9.92 -7.05 7.43
N PRO A 11 9.28 -6.38 8.40
CA PRO A 11 8.92 -6.98 9.67
C PRO A 11 8.06 -8.24 9.52
N GLU A 12 8.12 -9.10 10.53
CA GLU A 12 7.20 -10.21 10.69
C GLU A 12 5.81 -9.72 11.12
N GLU A 13 4.81 -10.55 10.88
CA GLU A 13 3.43 -10.28 11.29
C GLU A 13 3.31 -10.20 12.83
N PRO A 14 2.58 -9.21 13.39
CA PRO A 14 2.24 -9.19 14.81
C PRO A 14 1.44 -10.44 15.22
N ARG A 15 1.68 -10.95 16.44
CA ARG A 15 1.02 -12.18 16.92
C ARG A 15 -0.46 -11.99 17.25
N ASP A 16 -0.87 -10.76 17.52
CA ASP A 16 -2.20 -10.33 17.96
C ASP A 16 -3.05 -9.77 16.81
N LEU A 17 -2.75 -10.15 15.56
CA LEU A 17 -3.45 -9.65 14.39
C LEU A 17 -4.94 -10.01 14.41
N ASP A 18 -5.82 -9.01 14.30
CA ASP A 18 -7.27 -9.19 14.28
C ASP A 18 -7.86 -8.74 12.94
N LEU A 19 -7.72 -9.59 11.92
CA LEU A 19 -8.23 -9.30 10.58
C LEU A 19 -9.76 -9.24 10.57
N PRO A 20 -10.38 -8.30 9.84
CA PRO A 20 -11.82 -8.34 9.62
C PRO A 20 -12.21 -9.64 8.88
N PRO A 21 -13.49 -10.03 8.81
CA PRO A 21 -13.88 -11.21 8.03
C PRO A 21 -13.58 -11.00 6.52
N PRO A 22 -13.34 -12.07 5.76
CA PRO A 22 -13.20 -11.97 4.32
C PRO A 22 -14.46 -11.35 3.70
N PRO A 23 -14.33 -10.67 2.54
CA PRO A 23 -15.49 -10.14 1.82
C PRO A 23 -16.50 -11.27 1.53
N TYR A 24 -17.78 -11.04 1.87
CA TYR A 24 -18.85 -12.02 1.65
C TYR A 24 -19.13 -12.20 0.15
N ASN A 25 -19.33 -13.46 -0.27
CA ASN A 25 -19.83 -13.89 -1.59
C ASN A 25 -19.29 -13.10 -2.79
N LEU A 26 -18.06 -13.42 -3.20
CA LEU A 26 -17.55 -13.11 -4.53
C LEU A 26 -18.19 -14.05 -5.57
N GLN A 27 -19.51 -13.96 -5.76
CA GLN A 27 -20.14 -14.52 -6.95
C GLN A 27 -19.85 -13.60 -8.12
N TYR A 28 -18.69 -13.80 -8.73
CA TYR A 28 -18.42 -13.23 -10.03
C TYR A 28 -18.91 -14.21 -11.09
N ASP A 29 -19.86 -13.77 -11.90
CA ASP A 29 -20.22 -14.47 -13.14
C ASP A 29 -19.17 -14.12 -14.19
N PHE A 30 -18.02 -14.80 -14.13
CA PHE A 30 -17.00 -14.73 -15.17
C PHE A 30 -17.16 -15.94 -16.08
N ASN A 31 -17.17 -15.70 -17.37
CA ASN A 31 -17.13 -16.76 -18.37
C ASN A 31 -15.76 -16.77 -19.07
N SER A 32 -15.54 -17.77 -19.91
CA SER A 32 -14.29 -17.91 -20.66
C SER A 32 -13.99 -16.70 -21.54
N THR A 33 -15.01 -15.99 -22.03
CA THR A 33 -14.85 -14.78 -22.87
C THR A 33 -14.20 -13.65 -22.09
N ASP A 34 -14.53 -13.48 -20.81
CA ASP A 34 -13.90 -12.45 -19.97
C ASP A 34 -12.41 -12.70 -19.79
N ILE A 35 -12.03 -13.98 -19.61
CA ILE A 35 -10.63 -14.41 -19.55
C ILE A 35 -9.93 -14.15 -20.89
N TRP A 36 -10.57 -14.48 -22.01
CA TRP A 36 -10.03 -14.23 -23.35
C TRP A 36 -9.86 -12.73 -23.64
N ASN A 37 -10.83 -11.90 -23.28
CA ASN A 37 -10.74 -10.45 -23.41
C ASN A 37 -9.57 -9.87 -22.63
N VAL A 38 -9.32 -10.39 -21.41
CA VAL A 38 -8.13 -10.01 -20.64
C VAL A 38 -6.86 -10.45 -21.35
N ILE A 39 -6.78 -11.69 -21.84
CA ILE A 39 -5.60 -12.20 -22.58
C ILE A 39 -5.33 -11.37 -23.85
N GLU A 40 -6.35 -11.07 -24.64
CA GLU A 40 -6.24 -10.29 -25.89
C GLU A 40 -5.91 -8.82 -25.65
N SER A 41 -6.21 -8.28 -24.46
CA SER A 41 -5.83 -6.93 -24.08
C SER A 41 -4.30 -6.74 -23.93
N PHE A 42 -3.54 -7.83 -23.84
CA PHE A 42 -2.09 -7.81 -23.74
C PHE A 42 -1.41 -7.83 -25.11
N PRO A 43 -0.47 -6.90 -25.38
CA PRO A 43 0.41 -7.03 -26.53
C PRO A 43 1.17 -8.37 -26.50
N ASN A 44 1.37 -9.00 -27.66
CA ASN A 44 2.12 -10.26 -27.74
C ASN A 44 3.51 -10.13 -27.08
N GLY A 45 3.85 -11.09 -26.21
CA GLY A 45 5.12 -11.10 -25.45
C GLY A 45 5.15 -10.19 -24.21
N SER A 46 4.06 -9.50 -23.86
CA SER A 46 4.03 -8.61 -22.68
C SER A 46 3.90 -9.33 -21.32
N VAL A 47 3.64 -10.64 -21.34
CA VAL A 47 3.63 -11.50 -20.15
C VAL A 47 4.73 -12.56 -20.30
N GLN A 48 5.94 -12.23 -19.85
CA GLN A 48 7.05 -13.19 -19.76
C GLN A 48 7.44 -13.38 -18.29
N SER A 49 7.23 -14.58 -17.76
CA SER A 49 7.91 -15.03 -16.55
C SER A 49 9.25 -15.60 -17.00
N THR A 50 10.37 -15.05 -16.53
CA THR A 50 11.64 -15.78 -16.66
C THR A 50 11.65 -16.92 -15.63
N SER A 51 12.30 -18.03 -15.93
CA SER A 51 12.32 -19.23 -15.06
C SER A 51 12.83 -18.96 -13.65
N ASN A 52 13.57 -17.87 -13.44
CA ASN A 52 14.18 -17.50 -12.17
C ASN A 52 13.38 -16.44 -11.39
N ASP A 53 12.37 -15.81 -12.02
CA ASP A 53 11.48 -14.83 -11.39
C ASP A 53 10.02 -15.29 -11.55
N PRO A 54 9.49 -16.13 -10.65
CA PRO A 54 8.07 -16.49 -10.68
C PRO A 54 7.19 -15.24 -10.53
N ILE A 55 6.28 -15.03 -11.48
CA ILE A 55 5.30 -13.94 -11.40
C ILE A 55 4.20 -14.31 -10.41
N TYR A 56 4.27 -13.75 -9.20
CA TYR A 56 3.17 -13.77 -8.25
C TYR A 56 2.28 -12.55 -8.49
N PHE A 57 0.99 -12.74 -8.75
CA PHE A 57 0.05 -11.63 -8.98
C PHE A 57 0.02 -10.63 -7.80
N PHE A 58 0.01 -11.14 -6.57
CA PHE A 58 0.05 -10.34 -5.33
C PHE A 58 1.45 -10.28 -4.68
N GLY A 59 2.46 -10.90 -5.30
CA GLY A 59 3.86 -10.69 -4.91
C GLY A 59 4.47 -9.49 -5.64
N ALA A 60 5.78 -9.36 -5.53
CA ALA A 60 6.52 -8.31 -6.22
C ALA A 60 8.00 -8.66 -6.42
N ARG A 61 8.63 -8.01 -7.41
CA ARG A 61 10.09 -7.98 -7.50
C ARG A 61 10.61 -6.90 -6.55
N LEU A 62 11.48 -7.30 -5.64
CA LEU A 62 12.14 -6.40 -4.71
C LEU A 62 13.43 -5.85 -5.33
N MET A 63 13.65 -4.55 -5.16
CA MET A 63 14.87 -3.87 -5.58
C MET A 63 15.45 -3.06 -4.43
N ALA A 64 16.78 -3.05 -4.35
CA ALA A 64 17.55 -2.25 -3.40
C ALA A 64 17.97 -0.94 -4.05
N ILE A 65 17.42 0.19 -3.59
CA ILE A 65 17.90 1.52 -4.01
C ILE A 65 18.72 2.12 -2.88
N THR A 66 19.98 2.45 -3.15
CA THR A 66 20.87 3.12 -2.20
C THR A 66 20.48 4.59 -2.06
N LYS A 67 20.27 5.04 -0.83
CA LYS A 67 20.08 6.46 -0.49
C LYS A 67 21.44 7.19 -0.43
N PRO A 68 21.47 8.53 -0.49
CA PRO A 68 22.72 9.30 -0.37
C PRO A 68 23.52 9.02 0.91
N ASN A 69 22.86 8.61 1.99
CA ASN A 69 23.48 8.27 3.27
C ASN A 69 23.92 6.80 3.38
N GLY A 70 23.83 6.01 2.30
CA GLY A 70 24.18 4.59 2.26
C GLY A 70 23.09 3.63 2.75
N ASP A 71 21.97 4.12 3.32
CA ASP A 71 20.84 3.27 3.71
C ASP A 71 20.10 2.74 2.47
N LEU A 72 19.51 1.54 2.58
CA LEU A 72 18.80 0.91 1.46
C LEU A 72 17.29 1.17 1.55
N ARG A 73 16.71 1.59 0.42
CA ARG A 73 15.26 1.70 0.22
C ARG A 73 14.75 0.46 -0.51
N PRO A 74 13.89 -0.35 0.12
CA PRO A 74 13.23 -1.47 -0.56
C PRO A 74 12.15 -0.94 -1.51
N ILE A 75 12.18 -1.37 -2.77
CA ILE A 75 11.10 -1.11 -3.72
C ILE A 75 10.49 -2.43 -4.15
N ALA A 76 9.24 -2.67 -3.77
CA ALA A 76 8.47 -3.86 -4.11
C ALA A 76 7.60 -3.57 -5.35
N ALA A 77 8.17 -3.79 -6.53
CA ALA A 77 7.45 -3.59 -7.78
C ALA A 77 6.53 -4.80 -8.08
N GLY A 78 5.25 -4.66 -7.73
CA GLY A 78 4.20 -5.58 -8.17
C GLY A 78 4.07 -5.62 -9.69
N CYS A 79 3.47 -6.69 -10.22
CA CYS A 79 3.28 -6.85 -11.66
C CYS A 79 2.44 -5.71 -12.26
N THR A 80 2.59 -5.50 -13.57
CA THR A 80 1.85 -4.43 -14.29
C THR A 80 0.35 -4.57 -14.11
N LEU A 81 -0.17 -5.80 -14.14
CA LEU A 81 -1.59 -6.08 -13.94
C LEU A 81 -2.10 -5.55 -12.60
N ARG A 82 -1.49 -5.99 -11.50
CA ARG A 82 -1.84 -5.52 -10.15
C ARG A 82 -1.81 -3.99 -10.04
N ARG A 83 -0.77 -3.37 -10.60
CA ARG A 83 -0.62 -1.90 -10.54
C ARG A 83 -1.68 -1.19 -11.37
N THR A 84 -2.03 -1.71 -12.54
CA THR A 84 -3.07 -1.18 -13.41
C THR A 84 -4.45 -1.36 -12.79
N THR A 85 -4.78 -2.56 -12.30
CA THR A 85 -6.02 -2.84 -11.58
C THR A 85 -6.20 -1.90 -10.39
N GLY A 86 -5.16 -1.71 -9.57
CA GLY A 86 -5.22 -0.77 -8.45
C GLY A 86 -5.55 0.67 -8.89
N LYS A 87 -4.97 1.16 -10.00
CA LYS A 87 -5.29 2.50 -10.53
C LYS A 87 -6.73 2.63 -11.02
N ILE A 88 -7.22 1.61 -11.73
CA ILE A 88 -8.59 1.57 -12.25
C ILE A 88 -9.59 1.56 -11.10
N LEU A 89 -9.34 0.75 -10.08
CA LEU A 89 -10.22 0.66 -8.92
C LEU A 89 -10.21 1.94 -8.07
N LEU A 90 -9.08 2.66 -7.99
CA LEU A 90 -8.97 3.91 -7.24
C LEU A 90 -9.73 5.08 -7.89
N GLN A 91 -9.78 5.11 -9.22
CA GLN A 91 -10.40 6.20 -10.00
C GLN A 91 -11.80 6.62 -9.52
N PRO A 92 -12.78 5.72 -9.35
CA PRO A 92 -14.13 6.12 -8.91
C PRO A 92 -14.20 6.58 -7.45
N VAL A 93 -13.27 6.15 -6.59
CA VAL A 93 -13.34 6.42 -5.14
C VAL A 93 -12.45 7.57 -4.69
N ILE A 94 -11.48 8.00 -5.50
CA ILE A 94 -10.44 8.97 -5.11
C ILE A 94 -11.02 10.31 -4.66
N ASN A 95 -12.08 10.79 -5.30
CA ASN A 95 -12.68 12.09 -4.95
C ASN A 95 -13.32 12.05 -3.55
N ASN A 96 -14.05 10.98 -3.24
CA ASN A 96 -14.66 10.79 -1.93
C ASN A 96 -13.59 10.63 -0.84
N LEU A 97 -12.54 9.86 -1.14
CA LEU A 97 -11.41 9.72 -0.22
C LEU A 97 -10.72 11.06 0.03
N THR A 98 -10.46 11.84 -1.02
CA THR A 98 -9.84 13.17 -0.91
C THR A 98 -10.65 14.07 0.02
N THR A 99 -11.98 14.13 -0.18
CA THR A 99 -12.88 14.93 0.66
C THR A 99 -12.81 14.54 2.13
N ARG A 100 -12.72 13.22 2.43
CA ARG A 100 -12.56 12.73 3.80
C ARG A 100 -11.21 13.11 4.40
N LEU A 101 -10.13 13.00 3.62
CA LEU A 101 -8.77 13.23 4.10
C LEU A 101 -8.48 14.72 4.35
N THR A 102 -9.00 15.60 3.50
CA THR A 102 -8.79 17.04 3.61
C THR A 102 -9.65 17.67 4.72
N PRO A 103 -9.19 18.73 5.40
CA PRO A 103 -7.96 19.49 5.14
C PRO A 103 -6.70 18.93 5.83
N ILE A 104 -6.85 17.89 6.67
CA ILE A 104 -5.78 17.39 7.53
C ILE A 104 -4.68 16.69 6.72
N GLN A 105 -5.07 15.83 5.77
CA GLN A 105 -4.16 15.13 4.89
C GLN A 105 -4.34 15.62 3.45
N VAL A 106 -3.25 16.03 2.82
CA VAL A 106 -3.23 16.67 1.49
C VAL A 106 -2.39 15.91 0.46
N GLU A 107 -1.94 14.69 0.78
CA GLU A 107 -1.12 13.87 -0.14
C GLU A 107 -1.96 13.26 -1.28
N VAL A 108 -3.18 12.82 -0.96
CA VAL A 108 -3.98 11.96 -1.85
C VAL A 108 -5.06 12.77 -2.54
N GLY A 109 -5.01 12.80 -3.88
CA GLY A 109 -6.02 13.44 -4.73
C GLY A 109 -6.14 14.96 -4.61
N THR A 110 -5.32 15.61 -3.79
CA THR A 110 -5.31 17.07 -3.61
C THR A 110 -4.44 17.75 -4.66
N LYS A 111 -5.03 18.67 -5.44
CA LYS A 111 -4.25 19.54 -6.33
C LYS A 111 -3.32 20.42 -5.48
N MET A 112 -2.04 20.51 -5.88
CA MET A 112 -1.02 21.29 -5.17
C MET A 112 -0.79 20.86 -3.70
N GLY A 113 -1.08 19.61 -3.35
CA GLY A 113 -1.00 19.11 -1.97
C GLY A 113 0.31 19.41 -1.24
N CYS A 114 1.47 19.28 -1.89
CA CYS A 114 2.76 19.62 -1.31
C CYS A 114 2.87 21.10 -0.92
N GLU A 115 2.37 22.00 -1.76
CA GLU A 115 2.37 23.45 -1.49
C GLU A 115 1.42 23.76 -0.34
N THR A 116 0.20 23.19 -0.37
CA THR A 116 -0.77 23.30 0.73
C THR A 116 -0.18 22.85 2.06
N ALA A 117 0.55 21.73 2.10
CA ALA A 117 1.21 21.25 3.32
C ALA A 117 2.25 22.25 3.85
N VAL A 118 3.08 22.82 2.97
CA VAL A 118 4.10 23.82 3.37
C VAL A 118 3.44 25.07 3.94
N HIS A 119 2.36 25.55 3.33
CA HIS A 119 1.61 26.70 3.83
C HIS A 119 0.94 26.39 5.18
N ALA A 120 0.26 25.25 5.32
CA ALA A 120 -0.38 24.85 6.57
C ALA A 120 0.64 24.75 7.74
N VAL A 121 1.80 24.15 7.50
CA VAL A 121 2.87 24.07 8.51
C VAL A 121 3.41 25.45 8.85
N ARG A 122 3.62 26.32 7.84
CA ARG A 122 4.08 27.69 8.07
C ARG A 122 3.09 28.46 8.93
N ASP A 123 1.80 28.36 8.65
CA ASP A 123 0.77 29.06 9.41
C ASP A 123 0.71 28.56 10.87
N CYS A 124 0.83 27.25 11.09
CA CYS A 124 0.88 26.64 12.43
C CYS A 124 2.10 27.07 13.27
N ILE A 125 3.25 27.30 12.61
CA ILE A 125 4.45 27.85 13.27
C ILE A 125 4.22 29.31 13.68
N HIS A 126 3.52 30.10 12.86
CA HIS A 126 3.24 31.51 13.16
C HIS A 126 2.17 31.71 14.24
N SER A 127 1.28 30.74 14.44
CA SER A 127 0.21 30.81 15.44
C SER A 127 0.63 30.40 16.86
N GLU A 128 1.93 30.24 17.12
CA GLU A 128 2.52 29.86 18.43
C GLU A 128 1.94 28.57 19.04
N HIS A 129 1.43 27.65 18.22
CA HIS A 129 1.05 26.32 18.68
C HIS A 129 2.28 25.47 19.00
N ASP A 130 2.15 24.55 19.95
CA ASP A 130 3.19 23.56 20.20
C ASP A 130 3.27 22.61 19.00
N ASN A 131 4.46 22.46 18.44
CA ASN A 131 4.67 21.85 17.12
C ASN A 131 5.56 20.62 17.26
N ASP A 132 4.94 19.48 17.55
CA ASP A 132 5.64 18.19 17.54
C ASP A 132 5.77 17.64 16.12
N LYS A 133 6.99 17.21 15.78
CA LYS A 133 7.26 16.54 14.51
C LYS A 133 7.51 15.05 14.72
N ILE A 134 6.58 14.24 14.21
CA ILE A 134 6.73 12.79 14.19
C ILE A 134 7.25 12.36 12.82
N VAL A 135 8.29 11.52 12.81
CA VAL A 135 8.83 10.91 11.59
C VAL A 135 8.73 9.40 11.70
N LEU A 136 7.93 8.81 10.82
CA LEU A 136 7.73 7.37 10.77
C LEU A 136 8.89 6.69 10.03
N LYS A 137 9.59 5.77 10.70
CA LYS A 137 10.62 4.94 10.08
C LYS A 137 9.94 3.78 9.36
N ASN A 138 10.34 3.54 8.11
CA ASN A 138 9.85 2.41 7.30
C ASN A 138 8.32 2.31 7.18
N ALA A 139 7.64 3.46 7.20
CA ALA A 139 6.20 3.59 7.46
C ALA A 139 5.30 2.63 6.66
N PHE A 140 5.54 2.51 5.34
CA PHE A 140 4.74 1.62 4.50
C PHE A 140 4.84 0.16 4.92
N ASN A 141 6.03 -0.31 5.30
CA ASN A 141 6.25 -1.72 5.67
C ASN A 141 5.91 -1.99 7.15
N THR A 142 5.65 -0.97 7.97
CA THR A 142 5.34 -1.15 9.40
C THR A 142 3.86 -1.00 9.75
N LEU A 143 3.03 -0.59 8.79
CA LEU A 143 1.58 -0.47 8.99
C LEU A 143 0.93 -1.84 9.30
N ARG A 144 0.09 -1.89 10.33
CA ARG A 144 -0.68 -3.07 10.70
C ARG A 144 -1.76 -3.42 9.65
N ARG A 145 -1.84 -4.70 9.25
CA ARG A 145 -2.74 -5.16 8.17
C ARG A 145 -4.18 -5.33 8.60
N ASP A 146 -4.45 -5.61 9.86
CA ASP A 146 -5.79 -5.54 10.43
C ASP A 146 -6.34 -4.11 10.39
N CYS A 147 -5.56 -3.12 10.85
CA CYS A 147 -5.92 -1.71 10.75
C CYS A 147 -6.19 -1.30 9.29
N LEU A 148 -5.29 -1.70 8.38
CA LEU A 148 -5.43 -1.47 6.94
C LEU A 148 -6.75 -2.03 6.40
N LEU A 149 -7.05 -3.30 6.66
CA LEU A 149 -8.23 -3.97 6.13
C LEU A 149 -9.52 -3.45 6.78
N LYS A 150 -9.52 -3.16 8.08
CA LYS A 150 -10.65 -2.54 8.79
C LYS A 150 -10.96 -1.15 8.20
N ALA A 151 -9.96 -0.28 8.11
CA ALA A 151 -10.13 1.05 7.53
C ALA A 151 -10.58 1.00 6.06
N THR A 152 -10.09 0.03 5.29
CA THR A 152 -10.52 -0.17 3.90
C THR A 152 -11.97 -0.65 3.84
N ARG A 153 -12.36 -1.63 4.67
CA ARG A 153 -13.76 -2.11 4.75
C ARG A 153 -14.72 -0.97 5.07
N ASP A 154 -14.34 -0.12 6.03
CA ASP A 154 -15.24 0.87 6.60
C ASP A 154 -15.37 2.15 5.74
N HIS A 155 -14.32 2.51 4.97
CA HIS A 155 -14.29 3.76 4.20
C HIS A 155 -14.05 3.62 2.71
N LEU A 156 -13.56 2.47 2.26
CA LEU A 156 -13.29 2.15 0.85
C LEU A 156 -13.85 0.76 0.51
N PRO A 157 -15.15 0.49 0.78
CA PRO A 157 -15.72 -0.86 0.64
C PRO A 157 -15.58 -1.42 -0.78
N ASP A 158 -15.63 -0.57 -1.81
CA ASP A 158 -15.43 -0.95 -3.22
C ASP A 158 -14.01 -1.49 -3.50
N LEU A 159 -13.02 -1.11 -2.68
CA LEU A 159 -11.66 -1.62 -2.76
C LEU A 159 -11.42 -2.81 -1.85
N HIS A 160 -12.26 -3.02 -0.82
CA HIS A 160 -11.97 -3.96 0.27
C HIS A 160 -11.67 -5.37 -0.24
N THR A 161 -12.45 -5.90 -1.18
CA THR A 161 -12.19 -7.21 -1.78
C THR A 161 -10.81 -7.29 -2.42
N TYR A 162 -10.45 -6.29 -3.22
CA TYR A 162 -9.15 -6.29 -3.87
C TYR A 162 -8.03 -6.18 -2.85
N VAL A 163 -8.13 -5.25 -1.91
CA VAL A 163 -7.12 -5.00 -0.87
C VAL A 163 -6.96 -6.23 0.05
N TRP A 164 -8.06 -6.90 0.38
CA TRP A 164 -8.05 -8.18 1.09
C TRP A 164 -7.17 -9.20 0.39
N GLN A 165 -7.35 -9.41 -0.91
CA GLN A 165 -6.52 -10.36 -1.67
C GLN A 165 -5.04 -9.96 -1.74
N ASN A 166 -4.74 -8.67 -1.67
CA ASN A 166 -3.35 -8.17 -1.69
C ASN A 166 -2.65 -8.33 -0.33
N TYR A 167 -3.39 -8.21 0.78
CA TYR A 167 -2.79 -7.93 2.09
C TYR A 167 -3.31 -8.77 3.26
N ALA A 168 -4.35 -9.60 3.10
CA ALA A 168 -4.83 -10.48 4.18
C ALA A 168 -3.89 -11.64 4.50
N ALA A 169 -2.91 -11.92 3.63
CA ALA A 169 -1.91 -12.97 3.82
C ALA A 169 -0.52 -12.47 3.40
N ALA A 170 0.53 -13.16 3.86
CA ALA A 170 1.89 -12.87 3.44
C ALA A 170 2.05 -13.05 1.91
N SER A 171 2.78 -12.14 1.27
CA SER A 171 3.09 -12.21 -0.15
C SER A 171 4.60 -12.35 -0.39
N THR A 172 4.98 -13.04 -1.45
CA THR A 172 6.40 -13.27 -1.79
C THR A 172 7.01 -12.08 -2.50
N LEU A 173 8.15 -11.62 -1.99
CA LEU A 173 9.03 -10.63 -2.62
C LEU A 173 10.28 -11.33 -3.15
N SER A 174 10.44 -11.39 -4.48
CA SER A 174 11.63 -11.97 -5.11
C SER A 174 12.77 -10.97 -5.11
N PHE A 175 13.92 -11.33 -4.56
CA PHE A 175 15.13 -10.50 -4.45
C PHE A 175 16.36 -11.31 -4.85
N ASP A 176 16.79 -11.16 -6.10
CA ASP A 176 17.83 -12.02 -6.71
C ASP A 176 17.46 -13.51 -6.51
N ASP A 177 18.35 -14.32 -5.92
CA ASP A 177 18.11 -15.74 -5.62
C ASP A 177 17.33 -15.97 -4.31
N TYR A 178 16.84 -14.91 -3.66
CA TYR A 178 16.17 -14.97 -2.36
C TYR A 178 14.70 -14.62 -2.46
N GLN A 179 13.93 -15.17 -1.52
CA GLN A 179 12.53 -14.80 -1.29
C GLN A 179 12.39 -14.19 0.10
N ILE A 180 11.70 -13.05 0.18
CA ILE A 180 11.38 -12.36 1.42
C ILE A 180 9.86 -12.29 1.55
N ALA A 181 9.31 -12.61 2.71
CA ALA A 181 7.88 -12.49 2.95
C ALA A 181 7.51 -11.02 3.27
N SER A 182 6.55 -10.46 2.54
CA SER A 182 5.85 -9.23 2.93
C SER A 182 4.69 -9.61 3.83
N GLN A 183 4.89 -9.46 5.13
CA GLN A 183 3.94 -9.88 6.18
C GLN A 183 3.22 -8.71 6.83
N THR A 184 3.83 -7.53 6.82
CA THR A 184 3.24 -6.30 7.34
C THR A 184 3.13 -5.26 6.24
N GLY A 185 2.31 -4.25 6.51
CA GLY A 185 2.26 -3.05 5.72
C GLY A 185 1.80 -3.23 4.28
N ILE A 186 2.13 -2.21 3.51
CA ILE A 186 1.80 -1.99 2.11
C ILE A 186 3.10 -2.06 1.31
N GLN A 187 3.08 -2.75 0.17
CA GLN A 187 4.26 -2.85 -0.69
C GLN A 187 4.63 -1.47 -1.28
N GLN A 188 5.88 -1.04 -1.11
CA GLN A 188 6.34 0.22 -1.71
C GLN A 188 6.25 0.16 -3.23
N ARG A 189 5.64 1.19 -3.85
CA ARG A 189 5.33 1.29 -5.29
C ARG A 189 4.04 0.56 -5.73
N ASP A 190 3.24 0.08 -4.79
CA ASP A 190 1.82 -0.20 -5.04
C ASP A 190 1.10 1.11 -5.44
N SER A 191 0.28 1.05 -6.48
CA SER A 191 -0.49 2.19 -6.96
C SER A 191 -1.58 2.61 -5.98
N LEU A 192 -2.12 1.69 -5.19
CA LEU A 192 -3.05 2.00 -4.11
C LEU A 192 -2.35 2.45 -2.83
N GLY A 193 -1.03 2.27 -2.73
CA GLY A 193 -0.30 2.35 -1.48
C GLY A 193 -0.48 3.67 -0.72
N PRO A 194 -0.29 4.85 -1.35
CA PRO A 194 -0.51 6.12 -0.69
C PRO A 194 -1.96 6.31 -0.19
N ALA A 195 -2.95 5.94 -1.00
CA ALA A 195 -4.37 6.06 -0.64
C ALA A 195 -4.74 5.17 0.55
N LEU A 196 -4.25 3.93 0.57
CA LEU A 196 -4.48 2.99 1.66
C LEU A 196 -3.77 3.42 2.94
N PHE A 197 -2.52 3.89 2.83
CA PHE A 197 -1.75 4.39 3.96
C PHE A 197 -2.46 5.59 4.60
N ALA A 198 -2.80 6.60 3.80
CA ALA A 198 -3.53 7.80 4.24
C ALA A 198 -4.85 7.45 4.92
N ASN A 199 -5.68 6.61 4.29
CA ASN A 199 -6.97 6.17 4.84
C ASN A 199 -6.81 5.48 6.20
N THR A 200 -5.81 4.60 6.33
CA THR A 200 -5.57 3.83 7.57
C THR A 200 -5.10 4.75 8.69
N ILE A 201 -4.14 5.63 8.43
CA ILE A 201 -3.66 6.60 9.43
C ILE A 201 -4.78 7.55 9.83
N HIS A 202 -5.59 8.03 8.87
CA HIS A 202 -6.70 8.92 9.17
C HIS A 202 -7.76 8.24 10.06
N GLN A 203 -8.09 6.99 9.79
CA GLN A 203 -9.01 6.23 10.64
C GLN A 203 -8.47 6.05 12.07
N ALA A 204 -7.17 5.82 12.21
CA ALA A 204 -6.55 5.72 13.53
C ALA A 204 -6.53 7.07 14.28
N MET A 205 -6.41 8.19 13.56
CA MET A 205 -6.56 9.54 14.13
C MET A 205 -7.99 9.81 14.61
N ASP A 206 -9.01 9.41 13.82
CA ASP A 206 -10.43 9.58 14.16
C ASP A 206 -10.81 8.83 15.45
N ASN A 207 -10.19 7.67 15.68
CA ASN A 207 -10.46 6.82 16.84
C ASN A 207 -9.74 7.27 18.13
N GLN A 208 -9.07 8.43 18.14
CA GLN A 208 -8.40 9.05 19.30
C GLN A 208 -7.48 8.11 20.13
N GLY A 209 -6.72 7.18 19.54
CA GLY A 209 -5.80 6.39 20.38
C GLY A 209 -4.95 5.28 19.77
N ASP A 210 -5.38 4.54 18.74
CA ASP A 210 -4.64 3.36 18.26
C ASP A 210 -3.97 3.60 16.91
N ILE A 211 -2.95 4.46 16.88
CA ILE A 211 -1.94 4.39 15.81
C ILE A 211 -0.87 3.40 16.29
N ASP A 212 -1.20 2.11 16.28
CA ASP A 212 -0.26 1.02 16.53
C ASP A 212 0.62 0.85 15.28
N LEU A 213 1.58 1.76 15.13
CA LEU A 213 2.70 1.57 14.23
C LEU A 213 3.74 0.75 15.00
N ASN A 214 4.23 -0.32 14.39
CA ASN A 214 5.42 -1.02 14.89
C ASN A 214 6.62 -0.06 14.82
N VAL A 215 6.75 0.84 15.81
CA VAL A 215 7.87 1.79 15.98
C VAL A 215 9.01 1.12 16.71
#